data_AF-A0A8J3D7X4-F1
#
_entry.id   AF-A0A8J3D7X4-F1
#
_cell.length_a   1.000
_cell.length_b   1.000
_cell.length_c   1.000
_cell.angle_alpha   90.00
_cell.angle_beta   90.00
_cell.angle_gamma   90.00
#
_symmetry.space_group_name_H-M   'P 1'
#
loop_
_entity.id
_entity.type
_entity.pdbx_description
1 polymer ?
#
loop_
_entity_poly.entity_id
_entity_poly.type
_entity_poly.pdbx_seq_one_letter_code
_entity_poly.pdbx_strand_id
1 'polypeptide(L)' 'MKSTKQSPFKNLKTKCPQLQQILDRYGQDALHPKFLTALSEEGTDIELVPKMRFDMTCKDWYALCPDLRLFVLKMFYESL' A
#
# COMPACT_ATOMS: atom_id res chain seq x y z
N MET A 1 16.90 22.79 8.05
CA MET A 1 16.78 22.24 6.67
C MET A 1 15.45 21.49 6.57
N LYS A 2 14.46 22.03 5.85
CA LYS A 2 13.18 21.33 5.64
C LYS A 2 13.36 20.34 4.49
N SER A 3 13.59 19.07 4.81
CA SER A 3 13.58 17.98 3.84
C SER A 3 12.14 17.80 3.38
N THR A 4 11.77 18.46 2.29
CA THR A 4 10.49 18.24 1.63
C THR A 4 10.60 16.91 0.90
N LYS A 5 10.30 15.80 1.58
CA LYS A 5 10.08 14.50 0.92
C LYS A 5 8.90 14.69 -0.04
N GLN A 6 9.18 14.98 -1.31
CA GLN A 6 8.17 14.89 -2.34
C GLN A 6 7.71 13.45 -2.38
N SER A 7 6.44 13.24 -2.01
CA SER A 7 5.80 11.94 -2.14
C SER A 7 5.89 11.50 -3.61
N PRO A 8 6.45 10.30 -3.91
CA PRO A 8 6.60 9.80 -5.28
C PRO A 8 5.24 9.68 -6.00
N PHE A 9 4.15 9.67 -5.23
CA PHE A 9 2.79 9.61 -5.73
C PHE A 9 2.26 10.94 -6.30
N LYS A 10 2.96 12.08 -6.11
CA LYS A 10 2.47 13.39 -6.61
C LYS A 10 2.23 13.40 -8.13
N ASN A 11 3.01 12.65 -8.91
CA ASN A 11 2.88 12.56 -10.37
C ASN A 11 1.87 11.50 -10.84
N LEU A 12 1.44 10.59 -9.96
CA LEU A 12 0.48 9.52 -10.26
C LEU A 12 -0.97 9.94 -9.98
N LYS A 13 -1.18 10.95 -9.12
CA LYS A 13 -2.51 11.48 -8.75
C LYS A 13 -3.33 12.01 -9.93
N THR A 14 -2.68 12.55 -10.96
CA THR A 14 -3.37 13.16 -12.10
C THR A 14 -3.72 12.18 -13.22
N LYS A 15 -3.21 10.94 -13.19
CA LYS A 15 -3.39 9.96 -14.27
C LYS A 15 -4.25 8.74 -13.91
N CYS A 16 -4.54 8.51 -12.64
CA CYS A 16 -5.28 7.33 -12.18
C CYS A 16 -6.34 7.70 -11.13
N PRO A 17 -7.60 7.90 -11.54
CA PRO A 17 -8.70 8.21 -10.62
C PRO A 17 -8.88 7.18 -9.50
N GLN A 18 -8.64 5.90 -9.82
CA GLN A 18 -8.67 4.81 -8.84
C GLN A 18 -7.60 4.96 -7.75
N LEU A 19 -6.40 5.42 -8.09
CA LEU A 19 -5.36 5.69 -7.09
C LEU A 19 -5.76 6.83 -6.17
N GLN A 20 -6.32 7.90 -6.71
CA GLN A 20 -6.77 9.03 -5.88
C GLN A 20 -7.84 8.59 -4.88
N GLN A 21 -8.82 7.77 -5.29
CA GLN A 21 -9.82 7.21 -4.39
C GLN A 21 -9.22 6.36 -3.26
N ILE A 22 -8.17 5.59 -3.56
CA ILE A 22 -7.44 4.82 -2.54
C ILE A 22 -6.75 5.76 -1.55
N LEU A 23 -6.05 6.78 -2.04
CA LEU A 23 -5.36 7.74 -1.17
C LEU A 23 -6.34 8.58 -0.33
N ASP A 24 -7.51 8.89 -0.85
CA ASP A 24 -8.55 9.62 -0.11
C ASP A 24 -9.21 8.74 0.95
N ARG A 25 -9.39 7.44 0.68
CA ARG A 25 -10.00 6.49 1.62
C ARG A 25 -9.04 6.00 2.70
N TYR A 26 -7.80 5.68 2.33
CA TYR A 26 -6.84 4.99 3.20
C TYR A 26 -5.65 5.87 3.63
N GLY A 27 -5.65 7.13 3.20
CA GLY A 27 -4.61 8.10 3.52
C GLY A 27 -3.61 8.31 2.39
N GLN A 28 -3.01 9.50 2.36
CA GLN A 28 -2.03 9.87 1.33
C GLN A 28 -0.73 9.04 1.42
N ASP A 29 -0.55 8.32 2.52
CA ASP A 29 0.54 7.40 2.78
C ASP A 29 0.13 5.92 2.60
N ALA A 30 -1.03 5.62 2.02
CA ALA A 30 -1.55 4.26 1.88
C ALA A 30 -0.58 3.29 1.15
N LEU A 31 0.24 3.81 0.24
CA LEU A 31 1.25 3.05 -0.49
C LEU A 31 2.66 3.15 0.12
N HIS A 32 2.84 3.80 1.28
CA HIS A 32 4.15 3.82 1.91
C HIS A 32 4.58 2.41 2.32
N PRO A 33 5.84 2.02 2.08
CA PRO A 33 6.32 0.69 2.42
C PRO A 33 6.30 0.44 3.94
N LYS A 34 5.86 -0.75 4.32
CA LYS A 34 5.87 -1.28 5.69
C LYS A 34 6.32 -2.74 5.68
N PHE A 35 7.03 -3.15 6.71
CA PHE A 35 7.37 -4.56 6.93
C PHE A 35 6.28 -5.20 7.79
N LEU A 36 5.59 -6.19 7.23
CA LEU A 36 4.62 -7.02 7.92
C LEU A 36 5.31 -8.33 8.32
N THR A 37 5.29 -8.64 9.60
CA THR A 37 5.80 -9.90 10.15
C THR A 37 4.65 -10.88 10.32
N ALA A 38 4.74 -12.06 9.72
CA ALA A 38 3.81 -13.16 9.92
C ALA A 38 4.54 -14.35 10.55
N LEU A 39 3.92 -15.01 11.53
CA LEU A 39 4.42 -16.27 12.08
C LEU A 39 3.87 -17.41 11.22
N SER A 40 4.77 -18.23 10.68
CA SER A 40 4.47 -19.46 9.96
C SER A 40 5.07 -20.66 10.70
N GLU A 41 4.72 -21.88 10.29
CA GLU A 41 5.28 -23.12 10.86
C GLU A 41 6.81 -23.22 10.66
N GLU A 42 7.34 -22.47 9.68
CA GLU A 42 8.74 -22.47 9.25
C GLU A 42 9.55 -21.34 9.92
N GLY A 43 8.88 -20.39 10.59
CA GLY A 43 9.53 -19.29 11.30
C GLY A 43 8.77 -17.97 11.25
N THR A 44 9.51 -16.87 11.22
CA THR A 44 8.95 -15.52 11.05
C THR A 44 9.21 -15.06 9.62
N ASP A 45 8.14 -14.90 8.86
CA ASP A 45 8.18 -14.34 7.52
C ASP A 45 8.07 -12.81 7.60
N ILE A 46 8.91 -12.13 6.83
CA ILE A 46 8.90 -10.66 6.72
C ILE A 46 8.53 -10.28 5.30
N GLU A 47 7.38 -9.63 5.14
CA GLU A 47 6.87 -9.18 3.84
C GLU A 47 6.91 -7.65 3.76
N LEU A 48 7.39 -7.11 2.64
CA LEU A 48 7.29 -5.69 2.34
C LEU A 48 5.95 -5.40 1.66
N VAL A 49 5.09 -4.65 2.34
CA VAL A 49 3.70 -4.39 1.93
C VAL A 49 3.38 -2.89 1.92
N PRO A 50 2.36 -2.43 1.16
CA PRO A 50 1.86 -1.07 1.31
C PRO A 50 1.23 -0.88 2.70
N LYS A 51 1.34 0.32 3.28
CA LYS A 51 0.80 0.66 4.60
C LYS A 51 -0.68 0.29 4.73
N MET A 52 -1.49 0.49 3.69
CA MET A 52 -2.89 0.08 3.69
C MET A 52 -3.07 -1.43 3.97
N ARG A 53 -2.20 -2.29 3.43
CA ARG A 53 -2.21 -3.73 3.72
C ARG A 53 -1.78 -4.01 5.16
N PHE A 54 -0.80 -3.26 5.66
CA PHE A 54 -0.29 -3.39 7.03
C PHE A 54 -1.36 -2.99 8.08
N ASP A 55 -2.10 -1.92 7.81
CA ASP A 55 -3.13 -1.38 8.72
C ASP A 55 -4.41 -2.25 8.76
N MET A 56 -4.53 -3.25 7.87
CA MET A 56 -5.67 -4.15 7.77
C MET A 56 -5.40 -5.53 8.39
N THR A 57 -6.44 -6.14 8.96
CA THR A 57 -6.40 -7.56 9.25
C THR A 57 -6.34 -8.36 7.95
N CYS A 58 -5.86 -9.61 8.03
CA CYS A 58 -5.88 -10.53 6.90
C CYS A 58 -7.30 -10.64 6.31
N LYS A 59 -8.32 -10.78 7.17
CA LYS A 59 -9.73 -10.86 6.76
C LYS A 59 -10.19 -9.61 6.00
N ASP A 60 -9.89 -8.42 6.52
CA ASP A 60 -10.31 -7.17 5.88
C ASP A 60 -9.63 -6.96 4.53
N TRP A 61 -8.35 -7.31 4.44
CA TRP A 61 -7.62 -7.27 3.19
C TRP A 61 -8.27 -8.17 2.14
N TYR A 62 -8.55 -9.43 2.47
CA TYR A 62 -9.17 -10.37 1.53
C TYR A 62 -10.66 -10.09 1.24
N ALA A 63 -11.33 -9.31 2.09
CA ALA A 63 -12.68 -8.81 1.84
C ALA A 63 -12.72 -7.71 0.77
N LEU A 64 -11.58 -7.08 0.46
CA LEU A 64 -11.49 -6.15 -0.67
C LEU A 64 -11.65 -6.89 -2.00
N CYS A 65 -12.27 -6.19 -2.95
CA CYS A 65 -12.38 -6.64 -4.34
C CYS A 65 -10.99 -7.09 -4.88
N PRO A 66 -10.88 -8.27 -5.51
CA PRO A 66 -9.61 -8.77 -6.05
C PRO A 66 -8.90 -7.77 -6.96
N ASP A 67 -9.63 -7.10 -7.85
CA ASP A 67 -9.07 -6.11 -8.78
C ASP A 67 -8.46 -4.91 -8.04
N LEU A 68 -9.09 -4.49 -6.94
CA LEU A 68 -8.57 -3.41 -6.10
C LEU A 68 -7.26 -3.82 -5.43
N ARG A 69 -7.18 -5.04 -4.90
CA ARG A 69 -5.95 -5.56 -4.29
C ARG A 69 -4.82 -5.63 -5.30
N LEU A 70 -5.08 -6.20 -6.48
CA LEU A 70 -4.12 -6.26 -7.58
C LEU A 70 -3.64 -4.88 -8.00
N PHE A 71 -4.56 -3.92 -8.13
CA PHE A 71 -4.22 -2.54 -8.46
C PHE A 71 -3.32 -1.92 -7.39
N VAL A 72 -3.68 -2.02 -6.11
CA VAL A 72 -2.87 -1.49 -5.00
C VAL A 72 -1.47 -2.08 -5.00
N LEU A 73 -1.35 -3.41 -5.13
CA LEU A 73 -0.05 -4.08 -5.15
C LEU A 73 0.78 -3.68 -6.38
N LYS A 74 0.17 -3.60 -7.56
CA LYS A 74 0.85 -3.13 -8.77
C LYS A 74 1.38 -1.72 -8.59
N MET A 75 0.54 -0.79 -8.13
CA MET A 75 0.94 0.59 -7.89
C MET A 75 2.04 0.71 -6.83
N PHE A 76 1.98 -0.13 -5.80
CA PHE A 76 3.00 -0.20 -4.76
C PHE A 76 4.35 -0.63 -5.34
N TYR A 77 4.41 -1.77 -6.04
CA TYR A 77 5.67 -2.29 -6.61
C TYR A 77 6.23 -1.42 -7.73
N GLU A 78 5.40 -0.75 -8.52
CA GLU A 78 5.84 0.24 -9.50
C GLU A 78 6.45 1.51 -8.87
N SER A 79 6.23 1.72 -7.56
CA SER A 79 6.68 2.91 -6.83
C SER A 79 7.88 2.67 -5.89
N LEU A 80 8.36 1.43 -5.79
CA LEU A 80 9.56 1.04 -5.05
C LEU A 80 10.81 1.27 -5.90
#